data_AF-A0A6L8S0Z8-F1
#
_entry.id   AF-A0A6L8S0Z8-F1
#
_cell.length_a   1.000
_cell.length_b   1.000
_cell.length_c   1.000
_cell.angle_alpha   90.00
_cell.angle_beta   90.00
_cell.angle_gamma   90.00
#
_symmetry.space_group_name_H-M   'P 1'
#
loop_
_entity.id
_entity.type
_entity.pdbx_description
1 polymer ?
#
loop_
_entity_poly.entity_id
_entity_poly.type
_entity_poly.pdbx_seq_one_letter_code
_entity_poly.pdbx_strand_id
1 'polypeptide(L)'
;MKPRRLGNVSIPDEELIKDKKECKKIGPCGIGKKAVYLSSFYIDRRYYIPISSVKRIFKRIAMSKGGFTGKGVFGTLSYLVVVYEDGKEKQCNFKHEEDVDRFLAYIEEEYPDIPVHSLEAERKLAEKERWLAEKQRERNVSEETKRCLVKLEQAEQYLKKQSDIYMDLSQSAKKKRTYDRSNPAYKWVALAIVLMGGAAFVYGIYALTTHAGFGMYFLLFGLAAIFLFAGANVLPTSKNNKNYIEKRLTESISQMEEYIRVYPDFPVPAHYAHPIVLKRMQEIMKEGRARNIPEALQVLKKDLKALNSSVVVEKEEYDEVVAIKPMFLVMDYK
;
A
#
# COMPACT_ATOMS: atom_id res chain seq x y z
N MET A 1 12.09 -10.31 -23.47
CA MET A 1 11.77 -11.72 -23.15
C MET A 1 10.26 -11.95 -23.15
N LYS A 2 9.80 -12.96 -23.92
CA LYS A 2 8.39 -13.37 -23.95
C LYS A 2 7.97 -13.95 -22.58
N PRO A 3 6.83 -13.52 -21.99
CA PRO A 3 6.36 -14.07 -20.73
C PRO A 3 5.89 -15.52 -20.93
N ARG A 4 6.13 -16.38 -19.94
CA ARG A 4 5.69 -17.79 -19.94
C ARG A 4 4.26 -17.88 -19.42
N ARG A 5 3.40 -18.57 -20.16
CA ARG A 5 2.02 -18.83 -19.73
C ARG A 5 2.00 -19.63 -18.43
N LEU A 6 1.14 -19.23 -17.52
CA LEU A 6 0.65 -20.06 -16.43
C LEU A 6 -0.80 -20.44 -16.75
N GLY A 7 -1.08 -21.74 -16.70
CA GLY A 7 -2.36 -22.30 -17.10
C GLY A 7 -2.45 -22.79 -18.55
N ASN A 8 -3.66 -23.13 -18.95
CA ASN A 8 -4.07 -23.77 -20.19
C ASN A 8 -4.49 -22.76 -21.26
N VAL A 9 -5.02 -21.59 -20.89
CA VAL A 9 -5.51 -20.58 -21.86
C VAL A 9 -4.35 -19.74 -22.41
N SER A 10 -4.08 -19.82 -23.72
CA SER A 10 -3.07 -18.98 -24.41
C SER A 10 -3.66 -17.69 -24.97
N ILE A 11 -2.80 -16.67 -25.02
CA ILE A 11 -2.99 -15.46 -25.82
C ILE A 11 -2.02 -15.53 -27.01
N PRO A 12 -2.45 -15.18 -28.24
CA PRO A 12 -1.56 -15.08 -29.39
C PRO A 12 -0.34 -14.18 -29.12
N ASP A 13 0.80 -14.56 -29.69
CA ASP A 13 2.10 -13.96 -29.35
C ASP A 13 2.18 -12.46 -29.60
N GLU A 14 1.65 -11.98 -30.73
CA GLU A 14 1.65 -10.58 -31.10
C GLU A 14 0.83 -9.73 -30.12
N GLU A 15 -0.35 -10.24 -29.76
CA GLU A 15 -1.24 -9.58 -28.80
C GLU A 15 -0.62 -9.53 -27.41
N LEU A 16 0.02 -10.63 -26.98
CA LEU A 16 0.68 -10.74 -25.69
C LEU A 16 1.87 -9.77 -25.56
N ILE A 17 2.67 -9.61 -26.63
CA ILE A 17 3.79 -8.67 -26.64
C ILE A 17 3.29 -7.23 -26.52
N LYS A 18 2.22 -6.89 -27.25
CA LYS A 18 1.60 -5.56 -27.19
C LYS A 18 1.01 -5.29 -25.81
N ASP A 19 0.19 -6.21 -25.31
CA ASP A 19 -0.47 -6.10 -24.00
C ASP A 19 0.54 -5.98 -22.85
N LYS A 20 1.64 -6.74 -22.89
CA LYS A 20 2.73 -6.61 -21.90
C LYS A 20 3.44 -5.26 -21.98
N LYS A 21 3.59 -4.68 -23.17
CA LYS A 21 4.26 -3.39 -23.35
C LYS A 21 3.41 -2.25 -22.79
N GLU A 22 2.10 -2.32 -23.01
CA GLU A 22 1.10 -1.32 -22.63
C GLU A 22 0.54 -1.53 -21.20
N CYS A 23 0.85 -2.66 -20.55
CA CYS A 23 0.34 -2.94 -19.21
C CYS A 23 0.72 -1.86 -18.18
N LYS A 24 -0.17 -1.64 -17.21
CA LYS A 24 0.12 -0.85 -16.03
C LYS A 24 1.13 -1.59 -15.16
N LYS A 25 2.33 -1.03 -15.02
CA LYS A 25 3.44 -1.65 -14.27
C LYS A 25 3.38 -1.20 -12.81
N ILE A 26 3.25 -2.15 -11.91
CA ILE A 26 3.23 -1.91 -10.46
C ILE A 26 4.17 -2.93 -9.82
N GLY A 27 5.23 -2.42 -9.18
CA GLY A 27 6.33 -3.25 -8.69
C GLY A 27 6.88 -4.19 -9.78
N PRO A 28 7.14 -5.47 -9.45
CA PRO A 28 7.68 -6.45 -10.40
C PRO A 28 6.61 -7.09 -11.30
N CYS A 29 5.34 -6.71 -11.15
CA CYS A 29 4.20 -7.24 -11.89
C CYS A 29 3.67 -6.21 -12.90
N GLY A 30 2.59 -6.57 -13.60
CA GLY A 30 1.85 -5.64 -14.45
C GLY A 30 0.44 -6.12 -14.78
N ILE A 31 -0.44 -5.19 -15.12
CA ILE A 31 -1.86 -5.45 -15.40
C ILE A 31 -2.14 -4.97 -16.82
N GLY A 32 -2.32 -5.91 -17.74
CA GLY A 32 -2.74 -5.64 -19.12
C GLY A 32 -4.26 -5.72 -19.27
N LYS A 33 -4.74 -5.48 -20.49
CA LYS A 33 -6.14 -5.69 -20.88
C LYS A 33 -6.45 -7.18 -21.07
N LYS A 34 -5.46 -7.96 -21.48
CA LYS A 34 -5.61 -9.40 -21.78
C LYS A 34 -5.05 -10.30 -20.68
N ALA A 35 -3.98 -9.88 -20.00
CA ALA A 35 -3.34 -10.71 -18.99
C ALA A 35 -2.85 -9.94 -17.77
N VAL A 36 -2.78 -10.67 -16.65
CA VAL A 36 -1.97 -10.29 -15.50
C VAL A 36 -0.56 -10.84 -15.69
N TYR A 37 0.43 -9.96 -15.57
CA TYR A 37 1.85 -10.29 -15.69
C TYR A 37 2.51 -10.41 -14.32
N LEU A 38 3.16 -11.55 -14.09
CA LEU A 38 3.66 -11.95 -12.78
C LEU A 38 5.18 -12.16 -12.82
N SER A 39 5.84 -11.82 -11.73
CA SER A 39 7.29 -11.95 -11.60
C SER A 39 7.73 -13.38 -11.26
N SER A 40 8.97 -13.70 -11.63
CA SER A 40 9.77 -14.72 -10.94
C SER A 40 10.55 -14.05 -9.81
N PHE A 41 11.40 -14.81 -9.12
CA PHE A 41 12.27 -14.24 -8.07
C PHE A 41 13.29 -13.23 -8.63
N TYR A 42 13.72 -13.38 -9.89
CA TYR A 42 14.78 -12.57 -10.50
C TYR A 42 14.32 -11.72 -11.69
N ILE A 43 13.16 -12.03 -12.28
CA ILE A 43 12.72 -11.45 -13.55
C ILE A 43 11.28 -10.94 -13.40
N ASP A 44 11.14 -9.63 -13.53
CA ASP A 44 9.83 -8.96 -13.60
C ASP A 44 8.99 -9.46 -14.77
N ARG A 45 7.67 -9.58 -14.56
CA ARG A 45 6.70 -9.90 -15.61
C ARG A 45 7.14 -11.10 -16.49
N ARG A 46 7.74 -12.12 -15.84
CA ARG A 46 8.25 -13.35 -16.46
C ARG A 46 7.14 -14.28 -16.87
N TYR A 47 6.02 -14.24 -16.15
CA TYR A 47 4.86 -15.09 -16.34
C TYR A 47 3.64 -14.26 -16.74
N TYR A 48 2.64 -14.90 -17.33
CA TYR A 48 1.33 -14.29 -17.56
C TYR A 48 0.20 -15.28 -17.26
N ILE A 49 -0.94 -14.75 -16.82
CA ILE A 49 -2.22 -15.45 -16.69
C ILE A 49 -3.26 -14.59 -17.43
N PRO A 50 -4.01 -15.13 -18.41
CA PRO A 50 -5.10 -14.38 -19.04
C PRO A 50 -6.12 -13.91 -18.00
N ILE A 51 -6.64 -12.69 -18.16
CA ILE A 51 -7.63 -12.10 -17.23
C ILE A 51 -8.84 -13.04 -17.06
N SER A 52 -9.31 -13.64 -18.14
CA SER A 52 -10.44 -14.60 -18.13
C SER A 52 -10.19 -15.87 -17.30
N SER A 53 -8.92 -16.19 -17.02
CA SER A 53 -8.51 -17.36 -16.23
C SER A 53 -8.25 -17.03 -14.77
N VAL A 54 -8.18 -15.74 -14.42
CA VAL A 54 -8.03 -15.27 -13.04
C VAL A 54 -9.33 -15.52 -12.29
N LYS A 55 -9.24 -16.12 -11.11
CA LYS A 55 -10.37 -16.33 -10.20
C LYS A 55 -10.36 -15.38 -9.01
N ARG A 56 -9.17 -14.92 -8.60
CA ARG A 56 -8.98 -14.05 -7.43
C ARG A 56 -7.59 -13.48 -7.43
N ILE A 57 -7.42 -12.27 -6.90
CA ILE A 57 -6.11 -11.68 -6.66
C ILE A 57 -6.13 -11.07 -5.26
N PHE A 58 -5.20 -11.40 -4.38
CA PHE A 58 -5.25 -10.84 -3.02
C PHE A 58 -3.87 -10.64 -2.40
N LYS A 59 -3.81 -9.79 -1.38
CA LYS A 59 -2.62 -9.53 -0.58
C LYS A 59 -2.45 -10.62 0.48
N ARG A 60 -1.26 -11.20 0.58
CA ARG A 60 -0.83 -12.06 1.69
C ARG A 60 0.40 -11.44 2.34
N ILE A 61 0.42 -11.38 3.67
CA ILE A 61 1.54 -10.86 4.44
C ILE A 61 2.09 -12.00 5.27
N ALA A 62 3.38 -12.28 5.13
CA ALA A 62 4.11 -13.13 6.06
C ALA A 62 4.90 -12.25 7.02
N MET A 63 4.74 -12.49 8.32
CA MET A 63 5.48 -11.78 9.37
C MET A 63 6.55 -12.68 9.97
N SER A 64 7.72 -12.11 10.29
CA SER A 64 8.73 -12.82 11.08
C SER A 64 8.17 -13.22 12.45
N LYS A 65 8.74 -14.26 13.09
CA LYS A 65 8.36 -14.66 14.46
C LYS A 65 8.38 -13.48 15.45
N GLY A 66 9.27 -12.51 15.27
CA GLY A 66 9.34 -11.31 16.10
C GLY A 66 8.16 -10.34 15.92
N GLY A 67 7.50 -10.36 14.75
CA GLY A 67 6.25 -9.63 14.53
C GLY A 67 5.04 -10.29 15.20
N PHE A 68 5.04 -11.61 15.35
CA PHE A 68 4.01 -12.33 16.10
C PHE A 68 4.16 -12.20 17.62
N THR A 69 5.39 -12.14 18.13
CA THR A 69 5.66 -12.10 19.58
C THR A 69 5.83 -10.68 20.15
N GLY A 70 5.84 -9.65 19.29
CA GLY A 70 6.15 -8.27 19.67
C GLY A 70 7.59 -8.07 20.15
N LYS A 71 8.48 -9.06 19.94
CA LYS A 71 9.87 -9.07 20.40
C LYS A 71 10.82 -9.38 19.23
N GLY A 72 11.68 -8.43 18.88
CA GLY A 72 12.74 -8.59 17.87
C GLY A 72 12.53 -7.74 16.61
N VAL A 73 13.41 -7.92 15.61
CA VAL A 73 13.37 -7.17 14.34
C VAL A 73 12.15 -7.59 13.52
N PHE A 74 11.27 -6.62 13.29
CA PHE A 74 10.06 -6.78 12.49
C PHE A 74 10.40 -6.80 11.00
N GLY A 75 10.10 -7.91 10.34
CA GLY A 75 10.21 -8.04 8.89
C GLY A 75 8.90 -8.58 8.34
N THR A 76 8.26 -7.81 7.45
CA THR A 76 7.10 -8.25 6.68
C THR A 76 7.54 -8.58 5.25
N LEU A 77 7.02 -9.68 4.72
CA LEU A 77 7.08 -9.99 3.30
C LEU A 77 5.66 -9.90 2.74
N SER A 78 5.47 -9.00 1.80
CA SER A 78 4.19 -8.77 1.14
C SER A 78 4.14 -9.51 -0.19
N TYR A 79 3.09 -10.28 -0.39
CA TYR A 79 2.86 -11.11 -1.55
C TYR A 79 1.57 -10.69 -2.25
N LEU A 80 1.62 -10.60 -3.57
CA LEU A 80 0.44 -10.69 -4.42
C LEU A 80 0.19 -12.16 -4.74
N VAL A 81 -1.00 -12.65 -4.45
CA VAL A 81 -1.42 -14.02 -4.75
C VAL A 81 -2.47 -13.96 -5.85
N VAL A 82 -2.19 -14.61 -6.99
CA VAL A 82 -3.17 -14.79 -8.07
C VAL A 82 -3.63 -16.24 -8.08
N VAL A 83 -4.92 -16.43 -7.88
CA VAL A 83 -5.59 -17.72 -8.05
C VAL A 83 -6.11 -17.81 -9.47
N TYR A 84 -5.79 -18.88 -10.15
CA TYR A 84 -6.21 -19.18 -11.52
C TYR A 84 -6.53 -20.67 -11.61
N GLU A 85 -7.34 -21.09 -12.58
CA GLU A 85 -7.61 -22.50 -12.95
C GLU A 85 -7.61 -23.55 -11.82
N ASP A 86 -8.77 -24.10 -11.48
CA ASP A 86 -8.89 -25.23 -10.54
C ASP A 86 -8.15 -25.02 -9.20
N GLY A 87 -8.00 -23.75 -8.77
CA GLY A 87 -7.39 -23.37 -7.49
C GLY A 87 -5.86 -23.24 -7.48
N LYS A 88 -5.19 -23.24 -8.64
CA LYS A 88 -3.73 -23.01 -8.70
C LYS A 88 -3.39 -21.58 -8.24
N GLU A 89 -2.30 -21.44 -7.49
CA GLU A 89 -1.82 -20.15 -7.01
C GLU A 89 -0.46 -19.78 -7.62
N LYS A 90 -0.29 -18.50 -7.96
CA LYS A 90 1.02 -17.89 -8.20
C LYS A 90 1.21 -16.75 -7.21
N GLN A 91 2.29 -16.83 -6.43
CA GLN A 91 2.69 -15.80 -5.48
C GLN A 91 3.85 -14.97 -6.04
N CYS A 92 3.79 -13.66 -5.84
CA CYS A 92 4.79 -12.70 -6.26
C CYS A 92 5.16 -11.78 -5.09
N ASN A 93 6.46 -11.71 -4.79
CA ASN A 93 6.99 -10.85 -3.72
C ASN A 93 7.00 -9.40 -4.18
N PHE A 94 6.60 -8.51 -3.29
CA PHE A 94 6.73 -7.08 -3.46
C PHE A 94 7.65 -6.51 -2.39
N LYS A 95 8.53 -5.59 -2.79
CA LYS A 95 9.40 -4.88 -1.87
C LYS A 95 8.63 -3.89 -1.00
N HIS A 96 7.59 -3.28 -1.58
CA HIS A 96 6.74 -2.28 -0.94
C HIS A 96 5.32 -2.84 -0.88
N GLU A 97 4.74 -2.87 0.31
CA GLU A 97 3.36 -3.32 0.51
C GLU A 97 2.38 -2.41 -0.25
N GLU A 98 2.69 -1.12 -0.31
CA GLU A 98 1.90 -0.09 -0.99
C GLU A 98 1.72 -0.36 -2.49
N ASP A 99 2.67 -1.07 -3.11
CA ASP A 99 2.57 -1.50 -4.50
C ASP A 99 1.57 -2.66 -4.66
N VAL A 100 1.44 -3.54 -3.66
CA VAL A 100 0.40 -4.58 -3.64
C VAL A 100 -0.96 -3.93 -3.47
N ASP A 101 -1.10 -2.98 -2.54
CA ASP A 101 -2.35 -2.26 -2.33
C ASP A 101 -2.77 -1.49 -3.59
N ARG A 102 -1.82 -0.83 -4.28
CA ARG A 102 -2.10 -0.14 -5.55
C ARG A 102 -2.51 -1.12 -6.65
N PHE A 103 -1.88 -2.30 -6.68
CA PHE A 103 -2.25 -3.36 -7.62
C PHE A 103 -3.70 -3.79 -7.41
N LEU A 104 -4.10 -4.06 -6.16
CA LEU A 104 -5.45 -4.49 -5.83
C LEU A 104 -6.49 -3.39 -6.10
N ALA A 105 -6.18 -2.14 -5.76
CA ALA A 105 -7.03 -0.99 -6.03
C ALA A 105 -7.31 -0.84 -7.53
N TYR A 106 -6.29 -1.03 -8.37
CA TYR A 106 -6.47 -0.98 -9.83
C TYR A 106 -7.26 -2.19 -10.38
N ILE A 107 -7.12 -3.37 -9.78
CA ILE A 107 -7.95 -4.53 -10.12
C ILE A 107 -9.42 -4.28 -9.76
N GLU A 108 -9.70 -3.71 -8.59
CA GLU A 108 -11.06 -3.35 -8.17
C GLU A 108 -11.68 -2.30 -9.11
N GLU A 109 -10.89 -1.34 -9.58
CA GLU A 109 -11.31 -0.30 -10.54
C GLU A 109 -11.65 -0.86 -11.92
N GLU A 110 -10.76 -1.65 -12.52
CA GLU A 110 -10.85 -2.09 -13.93
C GLU A 110 -11.55 -3.44 -14.11
N TYR A 111 -11.47 -4.31 -13.11
CA TYR A 111 -11.97 -5.69 -13.14
C TYR A 111 -12.76 -6.01 -11.86
N PRO A 112 -13.89 -5.32 -11.61
CA PRO A 112 -14.64 -5.45 -10.36
C PRO A 112 -15.16 -6.88 -10.08
N ASP A 113 -15.29 -7.70 -11.12
CA ASP A 113 -15.70 -9.11 -11.00
C ASP A 113 -14.58 -10.02 -10.43
N ILE A 114 -13.33 -9.55 -10.39
CA ILE A 114 -12.21 -10.28 -9.80
C ILE A 114 -12.11 -9.94 -8.32
N PRO A 115 -12.37 -10.88 -7.40
CA PRO A 115 -12.32 -10.57 -5.99
C PRO A 115 -10.90 -10.26 -5.51
N VAL A 116 -10.77 -9.21 -4.69
CA VAL A 116 -9.48 -8.65 -4.22
C VAL A 116 -9.06 -9.11 -2.81
N HIS A 117 -9.93 -9.84 -2.13
CA HIS A 117 -9.70 -10.38 -0.79
C HIS A 117 -9.42 -11.89 -0.85
N SER A 118 -8.94 -12.50 0.24
CA SER A 118 -8.92 -13.97 0.34
C SER A 118 -10.33 -14.50 0.64
N LEU A 119 -10.57 -15.80 0.42
CA LEU A 119 -11.86 -16.43 0.79
C LEU A 119 -12.15 -16.30 2.29
N GLU A 120 -11.13 -16.39 3.14
CA GLU A 120 -11.28 -16.19 4.59
C GLU A 120 -11.65 -14.75 4.92
N ALA A 121 -10.97 -13.78 4.30
CA ALA A 121 -11.26 -12.37 4.50
C ALA A 121 -12.68 -12.02 4.02
N GLU A 122 -13.15 -12.55 2.90
CA GLU A 122 -14.53 -12.37 2.45
C GLU A 122 -15.56 -12.95 3.42
N ARG A 123 -15.29 -14.12 4.00
CA ARG A 123 -16.20 -14.70 5.01
C ARG A 123 -16.32 -13.78 6.22
N LYS A 124 -15.19 -13.28 6.73
CA LYS A 124 -15.17 -12.32 7.86
C LYS A 124 -15.87 -11.01 7.52
N LEU A 125 -15.63 -10.47 6.32
CA LEU A 125 -16.31 -9.25 5.85
C LEU A 125 -17.82 -9.47 5.74
N ALA A 126 -18.27 -10.59 5.18
CA ALA A 126 -19.69 -10.93 5.07
C ALA A 126 -20.34 -11.13 6.44
N GLU A 127 -19.64 -11.73 7.41
CA GLU A 127 -20.11 -11.86 8.80
C GLU A 127 -20.26 -10.49 9.46
N LYS A 128 -19.26 -9.60 9.30
CA LYS A 128 -19.31 -8.22 9.80
C LYS A 128 -20.48 -7.44 9.18
N GLU A 129 -20.68 -7.56 7.87
CA GLU A 129 -21.79 -6.91 7.17
C GLU A 129 -23.16 -7.38 7.66
N ARG A 130 -23.33 -8.70 7.85
CA ARG A 130 -24.58 -9.26 8.41
C ARG A 130 -24.85 -8.72 9.82
N TRP A 131 -23.81 -8.69 10.67
CA TRP A 131 -23.92 -8.15 12.01
C TRP A 131 -24.30 -6.65 12.01
N LEU A 132 -23.67 -5.84 11.15
CA LEU A 132 -24.02 -4.43 10.98
C LEU A 132 -25.46 -4.24 10.48
N ALA A 133 -25.90 -5.05 9.53
CA ALA A 133 -27.26 -5.00 8.99
C ALA A 133 -28.31 -5.37 10.05
N GLU A 134 -28.02 -6.36 10.91
CA GLU A 134 -28.87 -6.73 12.04
C GLU A 134 -28.96 -5.58 13.06
N LYS A 135 -27.82 -5.00 13.45
CA LYS A 135 -27.77 -3.83 14.34
C LYS A 135 -28.55 -2.64 13.78
N GLN A 136 -28.50 -2.43 12.47
CA GLN A 136 -29.25 -1.38 11.79
C GLN A 136 -30.77 -1.64 11.85
N ARG A 137 -31.20 -2.89 11.66
CA ARG A 137 -32.63 -3.29 11.74
C ARG A 137 -33.17 -3.14 13.15
N GLU A 138 -32.43 -3.59 14.17
CA GLU A 138 -32.83 -3.48 15.59
C GLU A 138 -33.08 -2.03 16.01
N ARG A 139 -32.34 -1.08 15.43
CA ARG A 139 -32.30 0.32 15.91
C ARG A 139 -33.27 1.26 15.21
N ASN A 140 -34.05 0.80 14.23
CA ASN A 140 -34.95 1.64 13.44
C ASN A 140 -34.28 2.94 12.96
N VAL A 141 -33.14 2.80 12.27
CA VAL A 141 -32.31 3.93 11.82
C VAL A 141 -33.16 4.95 11.03
N SER A 142 -33.03 6.24 11.39
CA SER A 142 -33.82 7.32 10.81
C SER A 142 -33.60 7.45 9.30
N GLU A 143 -34.61 7.97 8.60
CA GLU A 143 -34.52 8.24 7.16
C GLU A 143 -33.38 9.20 6.81
N GLU A 144 -33.07 10.15 7.68
CA GLU A 144 -31.93 11.06 7.53
C GLU A 144 -30.58 10.32 7.55
N THR A 145 -30.40 9.36 8.48
CA THR A 145 -29.20 8.55 8.55
C THR A 145 -29.09 7.62 7.34
N LYS A 146 -30.20 7.07 6.83
CA LYS A 146 -30.20 6.29 5.57
C LYS A 146 -29.74 7.14 4.38
N ARG A 147 -30.23 8.38 4.26
CA ARG A 147 -29.77 9.32 3.21
C ARG A 147 -28.28 9.63 3.33
N CYS A 148 -27.78 9.81 4.55
CA CYS A 148 -26.35 10.00 4.79
C CYS A 148 -25.51 8.79 4.37
N LEU A 149 -25.98 7.56 4.67
CA LEU A 149 -25.30 6.33 4.27
C LEU A 149 -25.20 6.22 2.74
N VAL A 150 -26.30 6.49 2.01
CA VAL A 150 -26.30 6.50 0.55
C VAL A 150 -25.32 7.53 0.00
N LYS A 151 -25.27 8.73 0.59
CA LYS A 151 -24.32 9.78 0.17
C LYS A 151 -22.85 9.35 0.38
N LEU A 152 -22.55 8.68 1.48
CA LEU A 152 -21.20 8.15 1.76
C LEU A 152 -20.83 7.02 0.80
N GLU A 153 -21.76 6.10 0.52
CA GLU A 153 -21.55 4.99 -0.42
C GLU A 153 -21.30 5.49 -1.84
N GLN A 154 -22.09 6.45 -2.31
CA GLN A 154 -21.90 7.08 -3.63
C GLN A 154 -20.54 7.79 -3.73
N ALA A 155 -20.13 8.50 -2.68
CA ALA A 155 -18.83 9.17 -2.64
C ALA A 155 -17.68 8.15 -2.57
N GLU A 156 -17.83 7.02 -1.87
CA GLU A 156 -16.87 5.93 -1.86
C GLU A 156 -16.69 5.33 -3.25
N GLN A 157 -17.79 4.98 -3.92
CA GLN A 157 -17.79 4.46 -5.28
C GLN A 157 -17.19 5.47 -6.27
N TYR A 158 -17.43 6.77 -6.08
CA TYR A 158 -16.82 7.82 -6.89
C TYR A 158 -15.29 7.85 -6.74
N LEU A 159 -14.76 7.74 -5.51
CA LEU A 159 -13.31 7.67 -5.29
C LEU A 159 -12.69 6.41 -5.92
N LYS A 160 -13.37 5.26 -5.85
CA LYS A 160 -12.89 3.99 -6.42
C LYS A 160 -12.69 4.03 -7.94
N LYS A 161 -13.29 4.97 -8.66
CA LYS A 161 -13.11 5.15 -10.12
C LYS A 161 -11.76 5.73 -10.52
N GLN A 162 -10.95 6.22 -9.57
CA GLN A 162 -9.61 6.75 -9.84
C GLN A 162 -8.66 6.31 -8.72
N SER A 163 -8.24 5.04 -8.76
CA SER A 163 -7.43 4.43 -7.70
C SER A 163 -6.13 5.17 -7.42
N ASP A 164 -5.46 5.66 -8.45
CA ASP A 164 -4.17 6.35 -8.29
C ASP A 164 -4.27 7.60 -7.40
N ILE A 165 -5.40 8.33 -7.43
CA ILE A 165 -5.54 9.60 -6.71
C ILE A 165 -5.62 9.38 -5.20
N TYR A 166 -6.51 8.51 -4.72
CA TYR A 166 -6.63 8.26 -3.28
C TYR A 166 -5.45 7.44 -2.74
N MET A 167 -4.85 6.57 -3.55
CA MET A 167 -3.65 5.83 -3.17
C MET A 167 -2.44 6.76 -3.04
N ASP A 168 -2.27 7.71 -3.96
CA ASP A 168 -1.20 8.71 -3.87
C ASP A 168 -1.36 9.60 -2.63
N LEU A 169 -2.60 9.99 -2.30
CA LEU A 169 -2.91 10.76 -1.10
C LEU A 169 -2.55 10.02 0.20
N SER A 170 -2.97 8.76 0.34
CA SER A 170 -2.63 7.93 1.50
C SER A 170 -1.12 7.70 1.61
N GLN A 171 -0.46 7.34 0.50
CA GLN A 171 0.96 7.03 0.48
C GLN A 171 1.85 8.27 0.71
N SER A 172 1.48 9.43 0.18
CA SER A 172 2.21 10.68 0.41
C SER A 172 2.11 11.10 1.89
N ALA A 173 0.93 10.96 2.51
CA ALA A 173 0.73 11.21 3.93
C ALA A 173 1.53 10.22 4.80
N LYS A 174 1.53 8.92 4.47
CA LYS A 174 2.36 7.91 5.14
C LYS A 174 3.85 8.26 5.04
N LYS A 175 4.32 8.67 3.87
CA LYS A 175 5.71 9.08 3.66
C LYS A 175 6.08 10.34 4.46
N LYS A 176 5.23 11.36 4.48
CA LYS A 176 5.39 12.56 5.33
C LYS A 176 5.45 12.19 6.81
N ARG A 177 4.54 11.34 7.28
CA ARG A 177 4.52 10.90 8.68
C ARG A 177 5.81 10.16 9.07
N THR A 178 6.27 9.24 8.24
CA THR A 178 7.53 8.52 8.47
C THR A 178 8.72 9.47 8.50
N TYR A 179 8.76 10.45 7.59
CA TYR A 179 9.80 11.47 7.57
C TYR A 179 9.80 12.31 8.85
N ASP A 180 8.65 12.83 9.28
CA ASP A 180 8.55 13.71 10.45
C ASP A 180 8.87 12.99 11.77
N ARG A 181 8.70 11.67 11.84
CA ARG A 181 9.15 10.87 12.99
C ARG A 181 10.61 10.44 12.93
N SER A 182 11.24 10.50 11.75
CA SER A 182 12.63 10.09 11.59
C SER A 182 13.55 11.15 12.19
N ASN A 183 14.52 10.73 13.02
CA ASN A 183 15.52 11.65 13.55
C ASN A 183 16.41 12.15 12.40
N PRO A 184 16.47 13.47 12.12
CA PRO A 184 17.27 14.02 11.03
C PRO A 184 18.76 13.70 11.17
N ALA A 185 19.27 13.51 12.39
CA ALA A 185 20.66 13.12 12.64
C ALA A 185 21.01 11.76 12.02
N TYR A 186 20.05 10.82 11.95
CA TYR A 186 20.30 9.49 11.40
C TYR A 186 20.72 9.53 9.93
N LYS A 187 20.21 10.50 9.16
CA LYS A 187 20.60 10.69 7.75
C LYS A 187 22.04 11.16 7.60
N TRP A 188 22.46 12.07 8.48
CA TRP A 188 23.83 12.58 8.51
C TRP A 188 24.82 11.54 9.02
N VAL A 189 24.44 10.77 10.04
CA VAL A 189 25.23 9.63 10.53
C VAL A 189 25.39 8.57 9.44
N ALA A 190 24.30 8.19 8.75
CA ALA A 190 24.37 7.26 7.63
C ALA A 190 25.26 7.78 6.49
N LEU A 191 25.18 9.07 6.15
CA LEU A 191 26.04 9.69 5.16
C LEU A 191 27.52 9.63 5.58
N ALA A 192 27.83 9.94 6.84
CA ALA A 192 29.20 9.86 7.36
C ALA A 192 29.74 8.42 7.31
N ILE A 193 28.94 7.43 7.68
CA ILE A 193 29.33 6.00 7.59
C ILE A 193 29.60 5.60 6.15
N VAL A 194 28.77 6.03 5.19
CA VAL A 194 29.00 5.74 3.76
C VAL A 194 30.28 6.39 3.25
N LEU A 195 30.56 7.64 3.64
CA LEU A 195 31.81 8.32 3.25
C LEU A 195 33.04 7.62 3.84
N MET A 196 32.99 7.24 5.12
CA MET A 196 34.05 6.45 5.76
C MET A 196 34.20 5.07 5.13
N GLY A 197 33.09 4.41 4.77
CA GLY A 197 33.09 3.15 4.03
C GLY A 197 33.72 3.28 2.65
N GLY A 198 33.45 4.38 1.94
CA GLY A 198 34.11 4.73 0.68
C GLY A 198 35.62 4.92 0.82
N ALA A 199 36.04 5.68 1.84
CA ALA A 199 37.47 5.86 2.13
C ALA A 199 38.17 4.54 2.48
N ALA A 200 37.54 3.70 3.32
CA ALA A 200 38.04 2.37 3.66
C ALA A 200 38.12 1.45 2.44
N PHE A 201 37.14 1.53 1.54
CA PHE A 201 37.14 0.76 0.29
C PHE A 201 38.31 1.15 -0.62
N VAL A 202 38.53 2.45 -0.85
CA VAL A 202 39.65 2.97 -1.64
C VAL A 202 40.99 2.60 -1.01
N TYR A 203 41.11 2.76 0.31
CA TYR A 203 42.31 2.35 1.04
C TYR A 203 42.56 0.84 0.94
N GLY A 204 41.51 0.02 1.03
CA GLY A 204 41.60 -1.43 0.86
C GLY A 204 42.17 -1.83 -0.51
N ILE A 205 41.73 -1.17 -1.59
CA ILE A 205 42.29 -1.36 -2.94
C ILE A 205 43.79 -1.02 -2.95
N TYR A 206 44.16 0.15 -2.43
CA TYR A 206 45.57 0.58 -2.37
C TYR A 206 46.44 -0.38 -1.55
N ALA A 207 45.97 -0.79 -0.36
CA ALA A 207 46.66 -1.72 0.52
C ALA A 207 46.86 -3.11 -0.13
N LEU A 208 45.89 -3.58 -0.93
CA LEU A 208 46.04 -4.82 -1.70
C LEU A 208 47.08 -4.68 -2.82
N THR A 209 47.12 -3.53 -3.52
CA THR A 209 48.13 -3.28 -4.56
C THR A 209 49.56 -3.15 -4.01
N THR A 210 49.70 -2.84 -2.72
CA THR A 210 50.99 -2.69 -2.02
C THR A 210 51.35 -3.90 -1.16
N HIS A 211 50.61 -5.01 -1.28
CA HIS A 211 50.80 -6.25 -0.51
C HIS A 211 50.74 -6.07 1.03
N ALA A 212 50.01 -5.07 1.52
CA ALA A 212 49.77 -4.91 2.95
C ALA A 212 48.71 -5.94 3.42
N GLY A 213 49.06 -6.77 4.41
CA GLY A 213 48.25 -7.92 4.85
C GLY A 213 46.84 -7.62 5.36
N PHE A 214 46.51 -6.35 5.64
CA PHE A 214 45.19 -5.94 6.11
C PHE A 214 44.26 -5.37 5.03
N GLY A 215 44.71 -5.22 3.78
CA GLY A 215 43.93 -4.56 2.72
C GLY A 215 42.59 -5.21 2.41
N MET A 216 42.50 -6.54 2.54
CA MET A 216 41.26 -7.29 2.31
C MET A 216 40.15 -6.92 3.29
N TYR A 217 40.48 -6.69 4.57
CA TYR A 217 39.48 -6.33 5.59
C TYR A 217 38.89 -4.94 5.35
N PHE A 218 39.72 -3.96 5.02
CA PHE A 218 39.27 -2.60 4.70
C PHE A 218 38.41 -2.57 3.44
N LEU A 219 38.78 -3.37 2.42
CA LEU A 219 37.99 -3.49 1.20
C LEU A 219 36.60 -4.07 1.48
N LEU A 220 36.53 -5.21 2.18
CA LEU A 220 35.27 -5.89 2.47
C LEU A 220 34.38 -5.08 3.43
N PHE A 221 34.98 -4.46 4.45
CA PHE A 221 34.24 -3.60 5.38
C PHE A 221 33.69 -2.34 4.69
N GLY A 222 34.51 -1.68 3.87
CA GLY A 222 34.07 -0.52 3.08
C GLY A 222 32.92 -0.87 2.15
N LEU A 223 33.02 -2.00 1.45
CA LEU A 223 31.96 -2.52 0.59
C LEU A 223 30.67 -2.82 1.38
N ALA A 224 30.78 -3.50 2.52
CA ALA A 224 29.64 -3.82 3.38
C ALA A 224 28.94 -2.56 3.92
N ALA A 225 29.70 -1.55 4.36
CA ALA A 225 29.16 -0.27 4.83
C ALA A 225 28.40 0.47 3.72
N ILE A 226 28.95 0.51 2.50
CA ILE A 226 28.28 1.11 1.34
C ILE A 226 26.97 0.37 1.03
N PHE A 227 27.00 -0.96 0.95
CA PHE A 227 25.80 -1.76 0.61
C PHE A 227 24.69 -1.65 1.66
N LEU A 228 25.04 -1.65 2.95
CA LEU A 228 24.08 -1.56 4.05
C LEU A 228 23.24 -0.28 3.96
N PHE A 229 23.88 0.86 3.71
CA PHE A 229 23.20 2.16 3.72
C PHE A 229 22.67 2.60 2.35
N ALA A 230 23.20 2.07 1.24
CA ALA A 230 22.60 2.24 -0.08
C ALA A 230 21.23 1.54 -0.17
N GLY A 231 21.06 0.37 0.46
CA GLY A 231 19.81 -0.39 0.44
C GLY A 231 18.71 0.16 1.36
N ALA A 232 19.07 0.88 2.41
CA ALA A 232 18.16 1.27 3.48
C ALA A 232 17.40 2.60 3.25
N ASN A 233 17.54 3.24 2.08
CA ASN A 233 16.93 4.55 1.75
C ASN A 233 17.19 5.63 2.82
N VAL A 234 18.27 5.50 3.61
CA VAL A 234 18.58 6.41 4.72
C VAL A 234 19.31 7.66 4.23
N LEU A 235 19.99 7.54 3.09
CA LEU A 235 20.75 8.63 2.51
C LEU A 235 19.83 9.79 2.08
N PRO A 236 20.28 11.04 2.25
CA PRO A 236 19.60 12.20 1.69
C PRO A 236 19.68 12.14 0.16
N THR A 237 18.58 11.74 -0.48
CA THR A 237 18.44 11.72 -1.94
C THR A 237 17.41 12.75 -2.40
N SER A 238 17.36 13.01 -3.71
CA SER A 238 16.37 13.94 -4.29
C SER A 238 14.92 13.59 -3.98
N LYS A 239 14.63 12.30 -3.75
CA LYS A 239 13.29 11.77 -3.41
C LYS A 239 13.09 11.52 -1.91
N ASN A 240 14.07 11.85 -1.07
CA ASN A 240 14.07 11.63 0.39
C ASN A 240 14.48 12.88 1.20
N ASN A 241 14.12 14.06 0.69
CA ASN A 241 14.29 15.34 1.38
C ASN A 241 12.92 15.96 1.74
N LYS A 242 12.94 16.93 2.66
CA LYS A 242 11.75 17.62 3.17
C LYS A 242 10.91 18.22 2.04
N ASN A 243 11.52 19.03 1.18
CA ASN A 243 10.83 19.77 0.13
C ASN A 243 10.10 18.84 -0.84
N TYR A 244 10.74 17.74 -1.26
CA TYR A 244 10.11 16.76 -2.15
C TYR A 244 8.90 16.10 -1.49
N ILE A 245 9.01 15.72 -0.21
CA ILE A 245 7.95 15.02 0.51
C ILE A 245 6.76 15.95 0.79
N GLU A 246 7.02 17.18 1.20
CA GLU A 246 5.98 18.20 1.42
C GLU A 246 5.31 18.56 0.10
N LYS A 247 6.09 18.82 -0.96
CA LYS A 247 5.55 19.09 -2.30
C LYS A 247 4.67 17.93 -2.78
N ARG A 248 5.09 16.67 -2.61
CA ARG A 248 4.29 15.52 -3.05
C ARG A 248 2.98 15.39 -2.28
N LEU A 249 2.97 15.68 -0.97
CA LEU A 249 1.73 15.69 -0.19
C LEU A 249 0.79 16.79 -0.68
N THR A 250 1.29 18.03 -0.83
CA THR A 250 0.50 19.15 -1.34
C THR A 250 -0.06 18.87 -2.74
N GLU A 251 0.75 18.32 -3.64
CA GLU A 251 0.30 17.91 -4.97
C GLU A 251 -0.80 16.85 -4.91
N SER A 252 -0.67 15.83 -4.05
CA SER A 252 -1.71 14.80 -3.92
C SER A 252 -3.02 15.33 -3.33
N ILE A 253 -2.95 16.29 -2.40
CA ILE A 253 -4.15 16.96 -1.86
C ILE A 253 -4.80 17.79 -2.96
N SER A 254 -4.02 18.60 -3.70
CA SER A 254 -4.54 19.44 -4.78
C SER A 254 -5.15 18.61 -5.92
N GLN A 255 -4.55 17.46 -6.26
CA GLN A 255 -5.13 16.51 -7.23
C GLN A 255 -6.45 15.94 -6.74
N MET A 256 -6.54 15.60 -5.44
CA MET A 256 -7.79 15.14 -4.85
C MET A 256 -8.85 16.24 -4.83
N GLU A 257 -8.49 17.48 -4.46
CA GLU A 257 -9.38 18.65 -4.51
C GLU A 257 -9.96 18.84 -5.90
N GLU A 258 -9.11 18.81 -6.93
CA GLU A 258 -9.54 18.93 -8.33
C GLU A 258 -10.47 17.79 -8.74
N TYR A 259 -10.14 16.55 -8.34
CA TYR A 259 -10.94 15.37 -8.65
C TYR A 259 -12.34 15.41 -8.02
N ILE A 260 -12.45 15.85 -6.76
CA ILE A 260 -13.74 15.93 -6.07
C ILE A 260 -14.49 17.24 -6.34
N ARG A 261 -13.86 18.24 -6.97
CA ARG A 261 -14.46 19.57 -7.24
C ARG A 261 -15.76 19.48 -8.03
N VAL A 262 -15.83 18.55 -8.97
CA VAL A 262 -17.02 18.31 -9.81
C VAL A 262 -18.09 17.47 -9.09
N TYR A 263 -17.76 16.89 -7.93
CA TYR A 263 -18.70 16.15 -7.11
C TYR A 263 -19.47 17.12 -6.19
N PRO A 264 -20.81 17.16 -6.26
CA PRO A 264 -21.59 18.10 -5.46
C PRO A 264 -21.51 17.74 -3.97
N ASP A 265 -21.08 18.70 -3.15
CA ASP A 265 -21.10 18.61 -1.68
C ASP A 265 -20.42 17.32 -1.15
N PHE A 266 -19.17 17.10 -1.54
CA PHE A 266 -18.39 15.92 -1.15
C PHE A 266 -18.31 15.78 0.39
N PRO A 267 -18.52 14.58 0.97
CA PRO A 267 -18.82 14.43 2.40
C PRO A 267 -17.67 14.71 3.38
N VAL A 268 -16.43 14.81 2.88
CA VAL A 268 -15.24 15.07 3.70
C VAL A 268 -14.28 16.04 2.98
N PRO A 269 -13.40 16.74 3.69
CA PRO A 269 -12.34 17.51 3.06
C PRO A 269 -11.44 16.63 2.17
N ALA A 270 -10.86 17.20 1.11
CA ALA A 270 -10.02 16.47 0.16
C ALA A 270 -8.87 15.69 0.80
N HIS A 271 -8.24 16.25 1.82
CA HIS A 271 -7.15 15.59 2.56
C HIS A 271 -7.59 14.37 3.39
N TYR A 272 -8.90 14.11 3.50
CA TYR A 272 -9.48 12.87 4.06
C TYR A 272 -10.28 12.05 3.03
N ALA A 273 -10.31 12.46 1.76
CA ALA A 273 -11.12 11.81 0.73
C ALA A 273 -10.48 10.49 0.28
N HIS A 274 -10.71 9.42 1.06
CA HIS A 274 -10.23 8.08 0.78
C HIS A 274 -11.39 7.07 0.95
N PRO A 275 -11.54 6.04 0.09
CA PRO A 275 -12.65 5.08 0.18
C PRO A 275 -12.81 4.46 1.58
N ILE A 276 -11.70 4.03 2.19
CA ILE A 276 -11.68 3.47 3.55
C ILE A 276 -12.19 4.47 4.62
N VAL A 277 -11.95 5.78 4.47
CA VAL A 277 -12.50 6.79 5.39
C VAL A 277 -14.03 6.78 5.32
N LEU A 278 -14.57 6.80 4.11
CA LEU A 278 -16.02 6.80 3.88
C LEU A 278 -16.65 5.47 4.33
N LYS A 279 -16.01 4.33 4.05
CA LYS A 279 -16.42 3.01 4.54
C LYS A 279 -16.51 2.97 6.06
N ARG A 280 -15.46 3.42 6.77
CA ARG A 280 -15.48 3.45 8.25
C ARG A 280 -16.52 4.41 8.81
N MET A 281 -16.76 5.55 8.16
CA MET A 281 -17.86 6.44 8.53
C MET A 281 -19.23 5.76 8.35
N GLN A 282 -19.43 4.98 7.30
CA GLN A 282 -20.64 4.18 7.13
C GLN A 282 -20.80 3.14 8.24
N GLU A 283 -19.72 2.43 8.60
CA GLU A 283 -19.72 1.45 9.70
C GLU A 283 -20.11 2.11 11.03
N ILE A 284 -19.50 3.26 11.38
CA ILE A 284 -19.84 4.06 12.56
C ILE A 284 -21.33 4.41 12.61
N MET A 285 -21.91 4.79 11.48
CA MET A 285 -23.34 5.14 11.39
C MET A 285 -24.24 3.90 11.47
N LYS A 286 -23.86 2.77 10.85
CA LYS A 286 -24.56 1.48 10.95
C LYS A 286 -24.54 0.95 12.39
N GLU A 287 -23.45 1.18 13.11
CA GLU A 287 -23.31 0.92 14.54
C GLU A 287 -24.04 1.93 15.43
N GLY A 288 -24.74 2.91 14.84
CA GLY A 288 -25.50 3.96 15.54
C GLY A 288 -24.66 4.85 16.45
N ARG A 289 -23.34 4.94 16.22
CA ARG A 289 -22.44 5.84 16.95
C ARG A 289 -22.45 7.27 16.40
N ALA A 290 -23.08 7.47 15.25
CA ALA A 290 -23.33 8.78 14.65
C ALA A 290 -24.65 8.79 13.86
N ARG A 291 -25.30 9.95 13.79
CA ARG A 291 -26.57 10.16 13.08
C ARG A 291 -26.39 10.85 11.72
N ASN A 292 -25.32 11.62 11.56
CA ASN A 292 -25.01 12.39 10.36
C ASN A 292 -23.51 12.31 10.00
N ILE A 293 -23.17 12.81 8.81
CA ILE A 293 -21.81 12.75 8.24
C ILE A 293 -20.77 13.49 9.11
N PRO A 294 -20.98 14.74 9.55
CA PRO A 294 -20.03 15.43 10.42
C PRO A 294 -19.76 14.68 11.73
N GLU A 295 -20.79 14.14 12.38
CA GLU A 295 -20.65 13.35 13.60
C GLU A 295 -19.85 12.07 13.35
N ALA A 296 -20.12 11.36 12.25
CA ALA A 296 -19.38 10.15 11.87
C ALA A 296 -17.88 10.43 11.68
N LEU A 297 -17.53 11.56 11.06
CA LEU A 297 -16.13 11.98 10.92
C LEU A 297 -15.49 12.27 12.28
N GLN A 298 -16.21 12.90 13.22
CA GLN A 298 -15.68 13.16 14.56
C GLN A 298 -15.45 11.88 15.35
N VAL A 299 -16.36 10.91 15.26
CA VAL A 299 -16.17 9.59 15.87
C VAL A 299 -14.96 8.88 15.25
N LEU A 300 -14.82 8.90 13.92
CA LEU A 300 -13.66 8.32 13.26
C LEU A 300 -12.34 8.98 13.73
N LYS A 301 -12.30 10.31 13.85
CA LYS A 301 -11.14 11.04 14.40
C LYS A 301 -10.81 10.56 15.81
N LYS A 302 -11.82 10.35 16.67
CA LYS A 302 -11.64 9.83 18.04
C LYS A 302 -11.10 8.40 18.05
N ASP A 303 -11.69 7.50 17.26
CA ASP A 303 -11.27 6.10 17.15
C ASP A 303 -9.81 6.00 16.68
N LEU A 304 -9.44 6.76 15.64
CA LEU A 304 -8.08 6.79 15.13
C LEU A 304 -7.08 7.33 16.15
N LYS A 305 -7.45 8.30 16.99
CA LYS A 305 -6.62 8.79 18.10
C LYS A 305 -6.43 7.73 19.19
N ALA A 306 -7.46 6.92 19.47
CA ALA A 306 -7.41 5.88 20.50
C ALA A 306 -6.49 4.71 20.12
N LEU A 307 -6.37 4.40 18.83
CA LEU A 307 -5.45 3.37 18.34
C LEU A 307 -4.00 3.80 18.59
N ASN A 308 -3.23 3.01 19.33
CA ASN A 308 -1.80 3.25 19.54
C ASN A 308 -1.04 1.92 19.49
N SER A 309 0.27 1.93 19.73
CA SER A 309 1.11 0.73 19.60
C SER A 309 0.77 -0.40 20.58
N SER A 310 -0.03 -0.14 21.62
CA SER A 310 -0.47 -1.17 22.58
C SER A 310 -1.84 -1.75 22.27
N VAL A 311 -2.53 -1.26 21.23
CA VAL A 311 -3.86 -1.75 20.86
C VAL A 311 -3.71 -2.80 19.76
N VAL A 312 -4.18 -4.02 20.03
CA VAL A 312 -4.23 -5.11 19.05
C VAL A 312 -5.60 -5.06 18.36
N VAL A 313 -5.59 -5.11 17.04
CA VAL A 313 -6.78 -5.11 16.19
C VAL A 313 -6.73 -6.28 15.22
N GLU A 314 -7.87 -6.65 14.67
CA GLU A 314 -7.95 -7.62 13.57
C GLU A 314 -7.14 -7.12 12.36
N LYS A 315 -6.68 -8.06 11.54
CA LYS A 315 -5.79 -7.75 10.42
C LYS A 315 -6.43 -6.78 9.42
N GLU A 316 -7.72 -6.97 9.12
CA GLU A 316 -8.46 -6.13 8.19
C GLU A 316 -8.56 -4.68 8.73
N GLU A 317 -8.82 -4.54 10.03
CA GLU A 317 -8.83 -3.24 10.68
C GLU A 317 -7.42 -2.61 10.70
N TYR A 318 -6.38 -3.40 10.95
CA TYR A 318 -5.00 -2.93 10.87
C TYR A 318 -4.69 -2.35 9.49
N ASP A 319 -5.00 -3.08 8.42
CA ASP A 319 -4.75 -2.66 7.03
C ASP A 319 -5.49 -1.34 6.72
N GLU A 320 -6.75 -1.22 7.13
CA GLU A 320 -7.53 0.01 6.97
C GLU A 320 -6.94 1.20 7.73
N VAL A 321 -6.56 0.99 8.99
CA VAL A 321 -6.00 2.04 9.86
C VAL A 321 -4.66 2.52 9.33
N VAL A 322 -3.78 1.60 8.90
CA VAL A 322 -2.47 1.95 8.33
C VAL A 322 -2.62 2.77 7.06
N ALA A 323 -3.66 2.51 6.25
CA ALA A 323 -3.94 3.27 5.05
C ALA A 323 -4.39 4.72 5.36
N ILE A 324 -5.32 4.92 6.29
CA ILE A 324 -5.95 6.26 6.46
C ILE A 324 -5.34 7.10 7.57
N LYS A 325 -4.86 6.50 8.66
CA LYS A 325 -4.43 7.24 9.85
C LYS A 325 -3.30 8.24 9.60
N PRO A 326 -2.31 7.96 8.73
CA PRO A 326 -1.31 8.97 8.40
C PRO A 326 -1.90 10.27 7.87
N MET A 327 -2.98 10.21 7.09
CA MET A 327 -3.68 11.40 6.55
C MET A 327 -4.23 12.29 7.67
N PHE A 328 -4.82 11.68 8.70
CA PHE A 328 -5.29 12.40 9.89
C PHE A 328 -4.15 12.96 10.74
N LEU A 329 -3.06 12.23 10.87
CA LEU A 329 -1.91 12.66 11.67
C LEU A 329 -1.17 13.84 11.05
N VAL A 330 -0.95 13.85 9.73
CA VAL A 330 -0.25 14.96 9.06
C VAL A 330 -1.08 16.23 8.95
N MET A 331 -2.41 16.11 9.09
CA MET A 331 -3.35 17.22 9.11
C MET A 331 -3.78 17.61 10.54
N ASP A 332 -3.15 17.05 11.57
CA ASP A 332 -3.45 17.31 13.00
C ASP A 332 -4.92 17.06 13.37
N TYR A 333 -5.62 16.16 12.68
CA TYR A 333 -7.06 15.92 12.83
C TYR A 333 -7.92 17.18 12.65
N LYS A 334 -7.42 18.20 11.94
CA LYS A 334 -8.19 19.40 11.58
C LYS A 334 -9.44 19.04 10.81
#